data_AF-A0A166BG47-F1
#
_entry.id   AF-A0A166BG47-F1
#
_cell.length_a   1.000
_cell.length_b   1.000
_cell.length_c   1.000
_cell.angle_alpha   90.00
_cell.angle_beta   90.00
_cell.angle_gamma   90.00
#
_symmetry.space_group_name_H-M   'P 1'
#
loop_
_entity.id
_entity.type
_entity.pdbx_description
1 polymer ?
#
loop_
_entity_poly.entity_id
_entity_poly.type
_entity_poly.pdbx_seq_one_letter_code
_entity_poly.pdbx_strand_id
1 'polypeptide(L)'
;MGSMKIYYDWAKDIMRKEPGTITALEANLLSGLRRGAEEHWWPSLRTLNTAKRRCEARNEDFVKFGTLWKGFGALLGCDIRRERERDALDAAGRCTRLECEYHRTPTGQQLLRCKGCGVYYCSRECQRLEERA
;
A
#
# COMPACT_ATOMS: atom_id res chain seq x y z
N MET A 1 -2.06 -15.87 -10.74
CA MET A 1 -1.34 -15.59 -9.48
C MET A 1 0.11 -16.13 -9.41
N GLY A 2 0.62 -16.84 -10.42
CA GLY A 2 1.98 -17.42 -10.40
C GLY A 2 3.14 -16.43 -10.56
N SER A 3 2.93 -15.33 -11.30
CA SER A 3 3.99 -14.37 -11.64
C SER A 3 4.57 -13.64 -10.42
N MET A 4 3.72 -13.13 -9.51
CA MET A 4 4.17 -12.39 -8.32
C MET A 4 5.00 -13.25 -7.35
N LYS A 5 4.65 -14.53 -7.20
CA LYS A 5 5.37 -15.45 -6.33
C LYS A 5 6.79 -15.71 -6.86
N ILE A 6 6.95 -15.82 -8.18
CA ILE A 6 8.26 -16.00 -8.82
C ILE A 6 9.18 -14.83 -8.50
N TYR A 7 8.71 -13.58 -8.66
CA TYR A 7 9.52 -12.40 -8.35
C TYR A 7 9.82 -12.26 -6.85
N TYR A 8 8.86 -12.63 -6.00
CA TYR A 8 9.07 -12.65 -4.55
C TYR A 8 10.16 -13.66 -4.15
N ASP A 9 10.07 -14.89 -4.65
CA ASP A 9 11.05 -15.94 -4.35
C ASP A 9 12.43 -15.59 -4.91
N TRP A 10 12.49 -15.07 -6.14
CA TRP A 10 13.73 -14.60 -6.77
C TRP A 10 14.41 -13.48 -5.97
N ALA A 11 13.66 -12.45 -5.58
CA ALA A 11 14.21 -11.34 -4.79
C ALA A 11 14.69 -11.83 -3.42
N LYS A 12 13.96 -12.77 -2.82
CA LYS A 12 14.30 -13.36 -1.53
C LYS A 12 15.58 -14.18 -1.59
N ASP A 13 15.78 -14.91 -2.68
CA ASP A 13 17.00 -15.69 -2.89
C ASP A 13 18.21 -14.80 -3.14
N ILE A 14 18.09 -13.72 -3.92
CA ILE A 14 19.21 -12.78 -4.10
C ILE A 14 19.56 -12.09 -2.78
N MET A 15 18.56 -11.71 -1.97
CA MET A 15 18.83 -11.07 -0.68
C MET A 15 19.49 -11.98 0.36
N ARG A 16 19.51 -13.30 0.13
CA ARG A 16 20.24 -14.27 0.96
C ARG A 16 21.67 -14.51 0.48
N LYS A 17 22.01 -14.09 -0.74
CA LYS A 17 23.36 -14.24 -1.30
C LYS A 17 24.35 -13.35 -0.56
N GLU A 18 25.60 -13.82 -0.47
CA GLU A 18 26.68 -13.01 0.07
C GLU A 18 27.01 -11.84 -0.88
N PRO A 19 27.39 -10.64 -0.37
CA PRO A 19 27.59 -9.44 -1.18
C PRO A 19 28.56 -9.58 -2.37
N GLY A 20 29.48 -10.55 -2.35
CA GLY A 20 30.41 -10.84 -3.45
C GLY A 20 29.91 -11.84 -4.50
N THR A 21 28.73 -12.43 -4.30
CA THR A 21 28.13 -13.45 -5.19
C THR A 21 26.95 -12.92 -6.02
N ILE A 22 26.55 -11.67 -5.76
CA ILE A 22 25.49 -10.98 -6.48
C ILE A 22 26.08 -10.40 -7.77
N THR A 23 25.51 -10.78 -8.90
CA THR A 23 25.94 -10.26 -10.20
C THR A 23 25.52 -8.79 -10.36
N ALA A 24 26.22 -8.05 -11.23
CA ALA A 24 25.85 -6.67 -11.55
C ALA A 24 24.40 -6.54 -12.06
N LEU A 25 23.92 -7.52 -12.84
CA LEU A 25 22.54 -7.56 -13.32
C LEU A 25 21.53 -7.70 -12.18
N GLU A 26 21.79 -8.62 -11.24
CA GLU A 26 20.92 -8.83 -10.06
C GLU A 26 20.86 -7.58 -9.18
N ALA A 27 22.01 -6.92 -8.97
CA ALA A 27 22.07 -5.65 -8.23
C ALA A 27 21.27 -4.54 -8.92
N ASN A 28 21.40 -4.41 -10.25
CA ASN A 28 20.65 -3.42 -11.03
C ASN A 28 19.14 -3.68 -11.00
N LEU A 29 18.72 -4.94 -11.14
CA LEU A 29 17.31 -5.32 -11.07
C LEU A 29 16.74 -5.05 -9.68
N LEU A 30 17.45 -5.39 -8.61
CA LEU A 30 17.04 -5.07 -7.24
C LEU A 30 16.89 -3.57 -7.02
N SER A 31 17.85 -2.76 -7.51
CA SER A 31 17.77 -1.30 -7.43
C SER A 31 16.55 -0.75 -8.16
N GLY A 32 16.28 -1.25 -9.38
CA GLY A 32 15.09 -0.88 -10.14
C GLY A 32 13.78 -1.24 -9.42
N LEU A 33 13.71 -2.44 -8.83
CA LEU A 33 12.56 -2.88 -8.05
C LEU A 33 12.35 -2.04 -6.78
N ARG A 34 13.43 -1.69 -6.07
CA ARG A 34 13.36 -0.80 -4.91
C ARG A 34 12.79 0.56 -5.27
N ARG A 35 13.31 1.18 -6.33
CA ARG A 35 12.80 2.47 -6.82
C ARG A 35 11.32 2.39 -7.19
N GLY A 36 10.92 1.36 -7.94
CA GLY A 36 9.50 1.16 -8.27
C GLY A 36 8.62 0.92 -7.05
N ALA A 37 9.15 0.24 -6.02
CA ALA A 37 8.44 0.01 -4.78
C ALA A 37 8.25 1.30 -3.96
N GLU A 38 9.27 2.17 -3.87
CA GLU A 38 9.16 3.47 -3.19
C GLU A 38 8.01 4.34 -3.71
N GLU A 39 7.74 4.27 -5.02
CA GLU A 39 6.69 5.04 -5.68
C GLU A 39 5.32 4.33 -5.68
N HIS A 40 5.29 3.03 -5.95
CA HIS A 40 4.04 2.33 -6.30
C HIS A 40 3.58 1.29 -5.28
N TRP A 41 4.46 0.82 -4.39
CA TRP A 41 4.13 -0.27 -3.48
C TRP A 41 2.99 0.07 -2.53
N TRP A 42 3.11 1.19 -1.83
CA TRP A 42 2.12 1.62 -0.84
C TRP A 42 0.77 2.00 -1.48
N PRO A 43 0.72 2.85 -2.53
CA PRO A 43 -0.53 3.12 -3.23
C PRO A 43 -1.25 1.86 -3.72
N SER A 44 -0.51 0.91 -4.30
CA SER A 44 -1.08 -0.36 -4.77
C SER A 44 -1.61 -1.22 -3.62
N LEU A 45 -0.88 -1.28 -2.50
CA LEU A 45 -1.31 -2.01 -1.30
C LEU A 45 -2.58 -1.39 -0.69
N ARG A 46 -2.73 -0.06 -0.71
CA ARG A 46 -3.97 0.60 -0.29
C ARG A 46 -5.14 0.23 -1.19
N THR A 47 -4.97 0.36 -2.51
CA THR A 47 -6.02 0.02 -3.48
C THR A 47 -6.48 -1.43 -3.29
N LEU A 48 -5.54 -2.35 -3.08
CA LEU A 48 -5.86 -3.74 -2.78
C LEU A 48 -6.66 -3.90 -1.49
N ASN A 49 -6.26 -3.20 -0.42
CA ASN A 49 -6.98 -3.24 0.85
C ASN A 49 -8.38 -2.63 0.76
N THR A 50 -8.58 -1.58 -0.04
CA THR A 50 -9.89 -1.00 -0.32
C THR A 50 -10.75 -1.97 -1.12
N ALA A 51 -10.22 -2.54 -2.20
CA ALA A 51 -10.92 -3.54 -3.02
C ALA A 51 -11.37 -4.74 -2.18
N LYS A 52 -10.48 -5.25 -1.31
CA LYS A 52 -10.79 -6.36 -0.39
C LYS A 52 -11.99 -6.07 0.51
N ARG A 53 -12.23 -4.81 0.92
CA ARG A 53 -13.39 -4.44 1.76
C ARG A 53 -14.68 -4.31 0.97
N ARG A 54 -14.58 -3.93 -0.30
CA ARG A 54 -15.75 -3.83 -1.19
C ARG A 54 -16.25 -5.18 -1.67
N CYS A 55 -15.43 -6.24 -1.54
CA CYS A 55 -15.90 -7.60 -1.77
C CYS A 55 -16.91 -8.02 -0.69
N GLU A 56 -18.14 -8.33 -1.10
CA GLU A 56 -19.21 -8.84 -0.23
C GLU A 56 -18.82 -10.15 0.48
N ALA A 57 -18.04 -10.99 -0.20
CA ALA A 57 -17.51 -12.23 0.32
C ALA A 57 -15.99 -12.16 0.51
N ARG A 58 -15.50 -12.90 1.52
CA ARG A 58 -14.06 -13.06 1.76
C ARG A 58 -13.41 -13.74 0.55
N ASN A 59 -12.63 -12.96 -0.20
CA ASN A 59 -11.88 -13.46 -1.33
C ASN A 59 -10.45 -13.82 -0.89
N GLU A 60 -10.14 -15.12 -0.91
CA GLU A 60 -8.84 -15.66 -0.49
C GLU A 60 -7.69 -15.23 -1.39
N ASP A 61 -7.94 -14.91 -2.66
CA ASP A 61 -6.90 -14.44 -3.57
C ASP A 61 -6.45 -13.02 -3.21
N PHE A 62 -7.38 -12.13 -2.83
CA PHE A 62 -7.04 -10.82 -2.29
C PHE A 62 -6.24 -10.92 -0.98
N VAL A 63 -6.57 -11.89 -0.12
CA VAL A 63 -5.82 -12.14 1.12
C VAL A 63 -4.40 -12.60 0.81
N LYS A 64 -4.25 -13.61 -0.04
CA LYS A 64 -2.94 -14.17 -0.43
C LYS A 64 -2.09 -13.13 -1.14
N PHE A 65 -2.66 -12.44 -2.13
CA PHE A 65 -1.97 -11.40 -2.87
C PHE A 65 -1.56 -10.24 -1.97
N GLY A 66 -2.43 -9.82 -1.04
CA GLY A 66 -2.12 -8.76 -0.09
C GLY A 66 -0.99 -9.13 0.88
N THR A 67 -0.98 -10.36 1.37
CA THR A 67 0.11 -10.86 2.21
C THR A 67 1.43 -10.92 1.43
N LEU A 68 1.41 -11.44 0.19
CA LEU A 68 2.59 -11.51 -0.66
C LEU A 68 3.12 -10.12 -1.02
N TRP A 69 2.25 -9.21 -1.45
CA TRP A 69 2.63 -7.84 -1.81
C TRP A 69 3.19 -7.08 -0.62
N LYS A 70 2.59 -7.24 0.56
CA LYS A 70 3.12 -6.67 1.81
C LYS A 70 4.51 -7.21 2.14
N GLY A 71 4.70 -8.53 2.02
CA GLY A 71 6.00 -9.17 2.24
C GLY A 71 7.06 -8.71 1.23
N PHE A 72 6.67 -8.50 -0.02
CA PHE A 72 7.57 -8.04 -1.08
C PHE A 72 8.10 -6.62 -0.83
N GLY A 73 7.24 -5.70 -0.41
CA GLY A 73 7.70 -4.36 -0.03
C GLY A 73 8.65 -4.38 1.16
N ALA A 74 8.33 -5.16 2.20
CA ALA A 74 9.21 -5.30 3.36
C ALA A 74 10.58 -5.88 2.96
N LEU A 75 10.59 -6.84 2.04
CA LEU A 75 11.82 -7.40 1.48
C LEU A 75 12.64 -6.33 0.74
N LEU A 76 11.99 -5.47 -0.04
CA LEU A 76 12.65 -4.37 -0.75
C LEU A 76 13.05 -3.18 0.15
N GLY A 77 12.71 -3.20 1.44
CA GLY A 77 13.04 -2.14 2.39
C GLY A 77 11.95 -1.08 2.57
N CYS A 78 10.75 -1.30 2.03
CA CYS A 78 9.59 -0.43 2.29
C CYS A 78 9.07 -0.66 3.71
N ASP A 79 9.03 0.41 4.52
CA ASP A 79 8.44 0.38 5.86
C ASP A 79 6.97 0.79 5.79
N ILE A 80 6.07 -0.17 6.07
CA ILE A 80 4.63 0.06 6.07
C ILE A 80 4.19 1.17 7.03
N ARG A 81 4.87 1.37 8.16
CA ARG A 81 4.53 2.40 9.14
C ARG A 81 4.91 3.78 8.59
N ARG A 82 6.14 3.90 8.09
CA ARG A 82 6.64 5.14 7.49
C ARG A 82 5.79 5.57 6.29
N GLU A 83 5.43 4.62 5.43
CA GLU A 83 4.59 4.88 4.26
C GLU A 83 3.17 5.30 4.66
N ARG A 84 2.62 4.66 5.68
CA ARG A 84 1.31 5.01 6.24
C ARG A 84 1.31 6.37 6.94
N GLU A 85 2.43 6.77 7.54
CA GLU A 85 2.60 8.09 8.17
C GLU A 85 2.77 9.17 7.11
N ARG A 86 3.62 8.95 6.09
CA ARG A 86 3.77 9.84 4.93
C ARG A 86 2.43 10.11 4.27
N ASP A 87 1.70 9.05 3.93
CA ASP A 87 0.37 9.18 3.36
C ASP A 87 -0.62 9.86 4.29
N ALA A 88 -0.53 9.59 5.59
CA ALA A 88 -1.40 10.23 6.55
C ALA A 88 -1.16 11.73 6.66
N LEU A 89 0.10 12.17 6.52
CA LEU A 89 0.49 13.57 6.44
C LEU A 89 0.03 14.20 5.12
N ASP A 90 0.19 13.50 4.00
CA ASP A 90 -0.28 13.97 2.69
C ASP A 90 -1.82 14.07 2.65
N ALA A 91 -2.51 13.16 3.32
CA ALA A 91 -3.96 13.19 3.47
C ALA A 91 -4.43 14.09 4.63
N ALA A 92 -3.53 14.60 5.45
CA ALA A 92 -3.88 15.41 6.61
C ALA A 92 -4.65 16.66 6.15
N GLY A 93 -5.84 16.84 6.71
CA GLY A 93 -6.73 17.95 6.38
C GLY A 93 -7.67 17.71 5.20
N ARG A 94 -7.53 16.62 4.42
CA ARG A 94 -8.46 16.28 3.33
C ARG A 94 -9.32 15.05 3.60
N CYS A 95 -10.59 15.13 3.24
CA CYS A 95 -11.50 13.99 3.25
C CYS A 95 -11.21 13.05 2.07
N THR A 96 -11.22 11.75 2.32
CA THR A 96 -10.95 10.73 1.29
C THR A 96 -12.09 10.61 0.28
N ARG A 97 -13.33 10.91 0.69
CA ARG A 97 -14.51 10.77 -0.17
C ARG A 97 -14.48 11.84 -1.27
N LEU A 98 -14.37 11.42 -2.53
CA LEU A 98 -14.25 12.29 -3.72
C LEU A 98 -15.35 13.36 -3.83
N GLU A 99 -16.58 13.01 -3.43
CA GLU A 99 -17.77 13.86 -3.50
C GLU A 99 -17.85 14.87 -2.34
N CYS A 100 -16.96 14.78 -1.35
CA CYS A 100 -16.94 15.69 -0.22
C CYS A 100 -16.21 16.99 -0.60
N GLU A 101 -16.76 18.15 -0.22
CA GLU A 101 -16.10 19.45 -0.42
C GLU A 101 -14.69 19.49 0.19
N TYR A 102 -14.53 18.80 1.31
CA TYR A 102 -13.27 18.70 2.05
C TYR A 102 -12.25 17.75 1.41
N HIS A 103 -12.60 17.10 0.30
CA HIS A 103 -11.64 16.30 -0.46
C HIS A 103 -10.60 17.17 -1.14
N ARG A 104 -11.03 18.31 -1.68
CA ARG A 104 -10.15 19.24 -2.40
C ARG A 104 -9.67 20.37 -1.50
N THR A 105 -10.48 20.75 -0.52
CA THR A 105 -10.20 21.87 0.37
C THR A 105 -9.93 21.38 1.79
N PRO A 106 -8.82 21.77 2.43
CA PRO A 106 -8.56 21.41 3.80
C PRO A 106 -9.66 21.93 4.73
N THR A 107 -10.17 21.08 5.62
CA THR A 107 -11.34 21.41 6.47
C THR A 107 -10.97 22.26 7.68
N GLY A 108 -9.68 22.34 8.02
CA GLY A 108 -9.18 22.96 9.25
C GLY A 108 -9.57 22.20 10.54
N GLN A 109 -10.42 21.17 10.45
CA GLN A 109 -10.87 20.35 11.58
C GLN A 109 -10.10 19.04 11.66
N GLN A 110 -10.09 18.44 12.85
CA GLN A 110 -9.45 17.14 13.05
C GLN A 110 -10.26 16.04 12.35
N LEU A 111 -9.63 15.41 11.36
CA LEU A 111 -10.25 14.34 10.58
C LEU A 111 -10.22 12.99 11.31
N LEU A 112 -11.24 12.18 11.03
CA LEU A 112 -11.37 10.81 11.53
C LEU A 112 -10.50 9.87 10.70
N ARG A 113 -9.52 9.22 11.34
CA ARG A 113 -8.66 8.24 10.69
C ARG A 113 -9.27 6.84 10.73
N CYS A 114 -9.37 6.18 9.57
CA CYS A 114 -9.81 4.79 9.52
C CYS A 114 -8.73 3.84 10.07
N LYS A 115 -9.09 3.03 11.06
CA LYS A 115 -8.19 2.05 11.71
C LYS A 115 -7.62 1.02 10.72
N GLY A 116 -8.39 0.67 9.69
CA GLY A 116 -7.99 -0.30 8.69
C GLY A 116 -7.05 0.27 7.64
N CYS A 117 -7.47 1.30 6.90
CA CYS A 117 -6.72 1.81 5.73
C CYS A 117 -5.84 3.01 6.05
N GLY A 118 -6.07 3.69 7.18
CA GLY A 118 -5.27 4.85 7.60
C GLY A 118 -5.67 6.17 6.93
N VAL A 119 -6.67 6.17 6.06
CA VAL A 119 -7.19 7.36 5.37
C VAL A 119 -8.09 8.20 6.28
N TYR A 120 -8.40 9.43 5.87
CA TYR A 120 -9.08 10.42 6.70
C TYR A 120 -10.46 10.80 6.15
N TYR A 121 -11.42 11.00 7.05
CA TYR A 121 -12.78 11.43 6.73
C TYR A 121 -13.19 12.61 7.61
N CYS A 122 -13.91 13.59 7.07
CA CYS A 122 -14.44 14.71 7.86
C CYS A 122 -15.55 14.27 8.83
N SER A 123 -16.24 13.17 8.54
CA SER A 123 -17.34 12.66 9.34
C SER A 123 -17.46 11.14 9.23
N ARG A 124 -18.13 10.51 10.22
CA ARG A 124 -18.50 9.08 10.14
C ARG A 124 -19.41 8.78 8.96
N GLU A 125 -20.18 9.76 8.51
CA GLU A 125 -21.03 9.64 7.34
C GLU A 125 -20.19 9.54 6.06
N CYS A 126 -19.20 10.41 5.88
CA CYS A 126 -18.29 10.31 4.74
C CYS A 126 -17.51 8.98 4.74
N GLN A 127 -17.20 8.45 5.92
CA GLN A 127 -16.63 7.10 6.04
C GLN A 127 -17.61 6.03 5.54
N ARG A 128 -18.86 6.02 6.02
CA ARG A 128 -19.87 5.01 5.64
C ARG A 128 -20.33 5.10 4.19
N LEU A 129 -20.40 6.31 3.62
CA LEU A 129 -20.81 6.51 2.23
C LEU A 129 -19.72 6.04 1.27
N GLU A 130 -18.44 6.21 1.61
CA GLU A 130 -17.34 5.64 0.83
C GLU A 130 -17.33 4.10 0.90
N GLU A 131 -17.84 3.51 2.00
CA GLU A 131 -18.02 2.05 2.12
C GLU A 131 -19.15 1.48 1.22
N ARG A 132 -20.00 2.34 0.64
CA ARG A 132 -21.19 1.94 -0.17
C ARG A 132 -21.09 2.26 -1.66
N ALA A 133 -20.01 2.93 -2.11
CA ALA A 133 -19.77 3.34 -3.49
C ALA A 133 -18.68 2.50 -4.16
#